data_AF-A0A935I685-F1
#
_entry.id   AF-A0A935I685-F1
#
_cell.length_a   1.000
_cell.length_b   1.000
_cell.length_c   1.000
_cell.angle_alpha   90.00
_cell.angle_beta   90.00
_cell.angle_gamma   90.00
#
_symmetry.space_group_name_H-M   'P 1'
#
loop_
_entity.id
_entity.type
_entity.pdbx_description
1 polymer ?
#
loop_
_entity_poly.entity_id
_entity_poly.type
_entity_poly.pdbx_seq_one_letter_code
_entity_poly.pdbx_strand_id
1 'polypeptide(L)' 'MYELTSSSLTAGSNKDIAKQPNTYRVPGTEYGAHNFGLLSVAGPKGQRVLTMRIMDKDGKEVWKREVSEQELR' A
#
# COMPACT_ATOMS: atom_id res chain seq x y z
N MET A 1 12.45 -1.08 7.10
CA MET A 1 11.45 0.01 7.17
C MET A 1 10.54 -0.15 5.96
N TYR A 2 9.23 -0.08 6.15
CA TYR A 2 8.23 -0.21 5.08
C TYR A 2 7.57 1.15 4.84
N GLU A 3 7.26 1.44 3.59
CA GLU A 3 6.66 2.71 3.14
C GLU A 3 5.38 2.40 2.36
N LEU A 4 4.32 3.18 2.61
CA LEU A 4 3.04 3.08 1.92
C LEU A 4 2.64 4.47 1.44
N THR A 5 2.74 4.70 0.14
CA THR A 5 2.29 5.94 -0.49
C THR A 5 0.85 5.76 -0.99
N SER A 6 -0.03 6.71 -0.63
CA SER A 6 -1.40 6.81 -1.10
C SER A 6 -1.61 8.16 -1.78
N SER A 7 -2.43 8.21 -2.83
CA SER A 7 -2.82 9.48 -3.47
C SER A 7 -4.00 10.12 -2.75
N SER A 8 -4.23 11.41 -2.98
CA SER A 8 -5.40 12.10 -2.40
C SER A 8 -6.72 11.66 -3.05
N LEU A 9 -7.81 11.74 -2.30
CA LEU A 9 -9.17 11.53 -2.83
C LEU A 9 -9.76 12.78 -3.51
N THR A 10 -9.25 13.96 -3.20
CA THR A 10 -9.88 15.24 -3.60
C THR A 10 -9.02 16.11 -4.52
N ALA A 11 -7.70 15.95 -4.54
CA ALA A 11 -6.80 16.64 -5.48
C ALA A 11 -6.36 15.72 -6.63
N GLY A 12 -5.89 16.33 -7.72
CA GLY A 12 -5.50 15.62 -8.95
C GLY A 12 -4.56 14.43 -8.72
N SER A 13 -4.72 13.37 -9.53
CA SER A 13 -3.87 12.17 -9.47
C SER A 13 -2.82 12.16 -10.58
N ASN A 14 -1.60 11.72 -10.25
CA ASN A 14 -0.51 11.56 -11.22
C ASN A 14 -0.69 10.25 -12.00
N LYS A 15 -0.97 10.34 -13.31
CA LYS A 15 -1.18 9.17 -14.18
C LYS A 15 0.11 8.47 -14.61
N ASP A 16 1.26 9.15 -14.51
CA ASP A 16 2.57 8.63 -14.90
C ASP A 16 3.38 8.12 -13.70
N ILE A 17 2.71 7.73 -12.60
CA ILE A 17 3.36 7.26 -11.37
C ILE A 17 4.37 6.13 -11.64
N ALA A 18 4.07 5.21 -12.56
CA ALA A 18 4.95 4.09 -12.92
C ALA A 18 6.28 4.54 -13.57
N LYS A 19 6.28 5.70 -14.24
CA LYS A 19 7.46 6.26 -14.92
C LYS A 19 8.32 7.12 -13.99
N GLN A 20 7.82 7.44 -12.79
CA GLN A 20 8.59 8.23 -11.83
C GLN A 20 9.83 7.44 -11.38
N PRO A 21 11.00 8.10 -11.26
CA PRO A 21 12.26 7.45 -10.89
C PRO A 21 12.28 7.15 -9.38
N ASN A 22 11.50 6.16 -8.95
CA ASN A 22 11.52 5.64 -7.58
C ASN A 22 12.19 4.25 -7.58
N THR A 23 13.45 4.21 -7.19
CA THR A 23 14.26 2.97 -7.09
C THR A 23 13.83 2.06 -5.95
N TYR A 24 13.06 2.56 -4.98
CA TYR A 24 12.53 1.80 -3.84
C TYR A 24 11.10 1.30 -4.09
N ARG A 25 10.52 1.58 -5.25
CA ARG A 25 9.17 1.10 -5.59
C ARG A 25 9.15 -0.41 -5.63
N VAL A 26 8.18 -1.01 -4.96
CA VAL A 26 7.92 -2.43 -5.13
C VAL A 26 7.08 -2.65 -6.39
N PRO A 27 7.48 -3.50 -7.34
CA PRO A 27 6.71 -3.71 -8.56
C PRO A 27 5.26 -4.14 -8.29
N GLY A 28 4.34 -3.61 -9.09
CA GLY A 28 2.91 -3.91 -9.01
C GLY A 28 2.15 -3.20 -7.90
N THR A 29 2.77 -2.27 -7.17
CA THR A 29 2.08 -1.44 -6.15
C THR A 29 1.75 -0.04 -6.65
N GLU A 30 2.19 0.32 -7.85
CA GLU A 30 1.89 1.59 -8.48
C GLU A 30 0.39 1.74 -8.80
N TYR A 31 -0.22 2.85 -8.37
CA TYR A 31 -1.61 3.14 -8.69
C TYR A 31 -1.83 4.65 -8.85
N GLY A 32 -2.04 5.09 -10.09
CA GLY A 32 -2.15 6.50 -10.49
C GLY A 32 -3.57 7.08 -10.45
N ALA A 33 -4.49 6.48 -9.70
CA ALA A 33 -5.84 7.00 -9.52
C ALA A 33 -6.09 7.36 -8.05
N HIS A 34 -7.20 8.04 -7.76
CA HIS A 34 -7.61 8.34 -6.39
C HIS A 34 -7.73 7.05 -5.59
N ASN A 35 -7.11 7.05 -4.43
CA ASN A 35 -7.03 5.87 -3.58
C ASN A 35 -6.88 6.23 -2.11
N PHE A 36 -7.07 5.25 -1.25
CA PHE A 36 -6.77 5.36 0.17
C PHE A 36 -6.15 4.05 0.66
N GLY A 37 -5.25 4.17 1.64
CA GLY A 37 -4.63 3.02 2.29
C GLY A 37 -5.42 2.53 3.50
N LEU A 38 -5.47 1.21 3.68
CA LEU A 38 -5.93 0.58 4.90
C LEU A 38 -4.80 -0.26 5.51
N LEU A 39 -4.52 -0.01 6.78
CA LEU A 39 -3.54 -0.75 7.57
C LEU A 39 -4.26 -1.51 8.68
N SER A 40 -3.97 -2.79 8.81
CA SER A 40 -4.47 -3.62 9.91
C SER A 40 -3.36 -4.46 10.49
N VAL A 41 -3.23 -4.48 11.82
CA VAL A 41 -2.29 -5.34 12.53
C VAL A 41 -3.12 -6.27 13.42
N ALA A 42 -2.98 -7.57 13.21
CA ALA A 42 -3.75 -8.58 13.94
C ALA A 42 -2.89 -9.79 14.30
N GLY A 43 -3.37 -10.58 15.27
CA GLY A 43 -2.71 -11.80 15.75
C GLY A 43 -2.03 -11.64 17.12
N PRO A 44 -1.67 -12.77 17.76
CA PRO A 44 -0.98 -12.76 19.05
C PRO A 44 0.46 -12.26 18.91
N LYS A 45 1.06 -11.82 20.02
CA LYS A 45 2.46 -11.40 20.08
C LYS A 45 3.38 -12.51 19.54
N GLY A 46 4.31 -12.18 18.64
CA GLY A 46 5.21 -13.15 17.98
C GLY A 46 4.66 -13.72 16.68
N GLN A 47 3.39 -13.46 16.36
CA GLN A 47 2.71 -13.96 15.16
C GLN A 47 1.81 -12.88 14.55
N ARG A 48 2.10 -11.60 14.81
CA ARG A 48 1.30 -10.52 14.23
C ARG A 48 1.53 -10.45 12.73
N VAL A 49 0.49 -10.07 12.00
CA VAL A 49 0.57 -9.78 10.58
C VAL A 49 0.09 -8.36 10.35
N LEU A 50 0.94 -7.54 9.75
CA LEU A 50 0.55 -6.25 9.17
C LEU A 50 -0.01 -6.52 7.77
N THR A 51 -1.28 -6.19 7.57
CA THR A 51 -1.92 -6.18 6.26
C THR A 51 -2.01 -4.74 5.76
N MET A 52 -1.44 -4.50 4.59
CA MET A 52 -1.53 -3.23 3.85
C MET A 52 -2.41 -3.42 2.63
N ARG A 53 -3.41 -2.55 2.44
CA ARG A 53 -4.26 -2.52 1.25
C ARG A 53 -4.28 -1.13 0.66
N ILE A 54 -4.34 -1.05 -0.66
CA ILE A 54 -4.76 0.15 -1.36
C ILE A 54 -6.13 -0.11 -1.96
N MET A 55 -7.07 0.78 -1.64
CA MET A 55 -8.43 0.77 -2.16
C MET A 55 -8.57 1.90 -3.18
N ASP A 56 -9.32 1.69 -4.25
CA ASP A 56 -9.74 2.79 -5.12
C ASP A 56 -10.77 3.69 -4.43
N LYS A 57 -11.12 4.82 -5.06
CA LYS A 57 -12.10 5.77 -4.53
C LYS A 57 -13.48 5.20 -4.25
N ASP A 58 -13.82 4.06 -4.86
CA ASP A 58 -15.12 3.40 -4.72
C ASP A 58 -15.06 2.26 -3.69
N GLY A 59 -13.90 2.05 -3.05
CA GLY A 59 -13.69 1.04 -2.02
C GLY A 59 -13.38 -0.35 -2.57
N LYS A 60 -12.99 -0.48 -3.84
CA LYS A 60 -12.51 -1.74 -4.40
C LYS A 60 -11.02 -1.93 -4.11
N GLU A 61 -10.63 -3.13 -3.69
CA GLU A 61 -9.22 -3.46 -3.45
C GLU A 61 -8.45 -3.43 -4.79
N VAL A 62 -7.37 -2.65 -4.82
CA VAL A 62 -6.43 -2.57 -5.95
C VAL A 62 -5.32 -3.58 -5.76
N TRP A 63 -4.71 -3.56 -4.57
CA TRP A 63 -3.70 -4.54 -4.18
C TRP A 63 -3.65 -4.70 -2.66
N LYS A 64 -3.09 -5.84 -2.25
CA LYS A 64 -2.84 -6.22 -0.86
C LYS A 64 -1.43 -6.75 -0.69
N ARG A 65 -0.79 -6.41 0.42
CA ARG A 65 0.50 -6.94 0.87
C ARG A 65 0.40 -7.29 2.35
N GLU A 66 1.05 -8.37 2.74
CA GLU A 66 1.14 -8.81 4.13
C GLU A 66 2.61 -8.85 4.54
N VAL A 67 2.87 -8.46 5.79
CA VAL A 67 4.18 -8.46 6.43
C VAL A 67 4.01 -9.14 7.78
N SER A 68 4.61 -10.30 7.94
CA SER A 68 4.56 -11.07 9.20
C SER A 68 5.60 -10.58 10.20
N GLU A 69 5.30 -10.62 11.50
CA GLU A 69 6.30 -10.30 12.55
C GLU A 69 7.53 -11.21 12.45
N GLN A 70 7.35 -12.45 11.96
CA GLN A 70 8.41 -13.44 11.84
C GLN A 70 9.41 -13.10 10.73
N GLU A 71 8.99 -12.43 9.65
CA GLU A 71 9.90 -12.01 8.57
C GLU A 71 10.74 -10.77 8.94
N LEU A 72 10.37 -10.08 10.02
CA LEU A 72 11.06 -8.87 10.49
C LEU A 72 12.17 -9.15 11.51
N ARG A 73 12.40 -10.42 11.85
CA ARG A 73 13.38 -10.84 12.85
C ARG A 73 14.66 -11.35 12.25
#